data_AF-A0A7W0I6C4-F1
#
_entry.id   AF-A0A7W0I6C4-F1
#
_cell.length_a   1.000
_cell.length_b   1.000
_cell.length_c   1.000
_cell.angle_alpha   90.00
_cell.angle_beta   90.00
_cell.angle_gamma   90.00
#
_symmetry.space_group_name_H-M   'P 1'
#
loop_
_entity.id
_entity.type
_entity.pdbx_description
1 polymer ?
#
loop_
_entity_poly.entity_id
_entity_poly.type
_entity_poly.pdbx_seq_one_letter_code
_entity_poly.pdbx_strand_id
1 'polypeptide(L)'
;MQWEEVRKIYPDQYVRLQILASHTEGNTKYVDEVALIKAIQDPKDATLELLRAKDGIVVSHTSNEELKIELRALRGLRGVVQHES
;
A
#
# COMPACT_ATOMS: atom_id res chain seq x y z
N MET A 1 6.73 12.85 -5.77
CA MET A 1 7.51 13.22 -4.56
C MET A 1 8.03 11.94 -3.95
N GLN A 2 9.18 12.01 -3.28
CA GLN A 2 9.77 10.85 -2.60
C GLN A 2 8.97 10.53 -1.33
N TRP A 3 8.90 9.27 -0.92
CA TRP A 3 8.21 8.89 0.34
C TRP A 3 8.69 9.69 1.55
N GLU A 4 10.01 9.90 1.66
CA GLU A 4 10.64 10.67 2.73
C GLU A 4 10.17 12.13 2.79
N GLU A 5 9.85 12.73 1.65
CA GLU A 5 9.30 14.09 1.59
C GLU A 5 7.88 14.14 2.15
N VAL A 6 7.04 13.13 1.85
CA VAL A 6 5.67 13.03 2.37
C VAL A 6 5.68 12.99 3.88
N ARG A 7 6.59 12.20 4.48
CA ARG A 7 6.71 12.07 5.93
C ARG A 7 7.04 13.39 6.61
N LYS A 8 7.86 14.24 5.98
CA LYS A 8 8.24 15.56 6.50
C LYS A 8 7.09 16.57 6.41
N ILE A 9 6.29 16.51 5.36
CA ILE A 9 5.18 17.45 5.14
C ILE A 9 3.95 17.06 5.99
N TYR A 10 3.73 15.76 6.20
CA TYR A 10 2.57 15.21 6.92
C TYR A 10 3.01 14.30 8.07
N PRO A 11 3.68 14.83 9.10
CA PRO A 11 4.18 14.01 10.20
C PRO A 11 3.04 13.42 11.04
N ASP A 12 3.24 12.19 11.52
CA ASP A 12 2.37 11.49 12.49
C ASP A 12 0.89 11.36 12.08
N GLN A 13 0.66 10.95 10.83
CA GLN A 13 -0.70 10.74 10.33
C GLN A 13 -0.75 9.71 9.19
N TYR A 14 -1.96 9.25 8.87
CA TYR A 14 -2.19 8.41 7.71
C TYR A 14 -2.24 9.25 6.43
N VAL A 15 -1.81 8.63 5.32
CA VAL A 15 -1.87 9.22 3.98
C VAL A 15 -2.31 8.17 2.97
N ARG A 16 -3.14 8.61 2.03
CA ARG A 16 -3.53 7.87 0.85
C ARG A 16 -2.71 8.36 -0.34
N LEU A 17 -2.10 7.43 -1.05
CA LEU A 17 -1.09 7.69 -2.06
C LEU A 17 -1.33 6.85 -3.31
N GLN A 18 -0.95 7.37 -4.48
CA GLN A 18 -0.74 6.58 -5.68
C GLN A 18 0.75 6.26 -5.80
N ILE A 19 1.09 4.99 -6.02
CA ILE A 19 2.46 4.58 -6.36
C ILE A 19 2.76 5.03 -7.79
N LEU A 20 3.86 5.77 -7.96
CA LEU A 20 4.37 6.21 -9.26
C LEU A 20 5.59 5.37 -9.69
N ALA A 21 6.52 5.13 -8.78
CA ALA A 21 7.71 4.32 -9.01
C ALA A 21 8.03 3.45 -7.78
N SER A 22 8.61 2.30 -8.05
CA SER A 22 8.95 1.30 -7.04
C SER A 22 9.92 0.28 -7.61
N HIS A 23 10.80 -0.24 -6.79
CA HIS A 23 11.63 -1.40 -7.11
C HIS A 23 11.23 -2.61 -6.24
N THR A 24 11.65 -3.80 -6.65
CA THR A 24 11.36 -5.04 -5.92
C THR A 24 12.66 -5.71 -5.54
N GLU A 25 12.82 -6.02 -4.26
CA GLU A 25 13.93 -6.80 -3.74
C GLU A 25 13.38 -8.06 -3.07
N GLY A 26 13.73 -9.22 -3.64
CA GLY A 26 13.18 -10.50 -3.20
C GLY A 26 11.66 -10.55 -3.30
N ASN A 27 10.99 -10.60 -2.16
CA ASN A 27 9.53 -10.70 -2.05
C ASN A 27 8.88 -9.41 -1.53
N THR A 28 9.64 -8.32 -1.52
CA THR A 28 9.21 -7.02 -0.99
C THR A 28 9.33 -5.98 -2.08
N LYS A 29 8.24 -5.24 -2.29
CA LYS A 29 8.20 -4.09 -3.17
C LYS A 29 8.42 -2.82 -2.34
N TYR A 30 9.46 -2.09 -2.66
CA TYR A 30 9.84 -0.83 -2.03
C TYR A 30 9.32 0.31 -2.91
N VAL A 31 8.56 1.22 -2.31
CA VAL A 31 7.96 2.35 -3.03
C VAL A 31 8.86 3.57 -2.89
N ASP A 32 9.36 4.05 -4.02
CA ASP A 32 10.28 5.18 -4.09
C ASP A 32 9.50 6.49 -4.23
N GLU A 33 8.65 6.55 -5.27
CA GLU A 33 7.90 7.74 -5.64
C GLU A 33 6.40 7.56 -5.52
N VAL A 34 5.78 8.60 -4.97
CA VAL A 34 4.35 8.65 -4.73
C VAL A 34 3.74 9.99 -5.14
N ALA A 35 2.45 9.96 -5.45
CA ALA A 35 1.59 11.13 -5.48
C ALA A 35 0.64 11.09 -4.29
N LEU A 36 0.64 12.15 -3.47
CA LEU A 36 -0.31 12.30 -2.38
C LEU A 36 -1.71 12.59 -2.92
N ILE A 37 -2.67 11.80 -2.47
CA ILE A 37 -4.09 11.99 -2.78
C ILE A 37 -4.80 12.67 -1.61
N LYS A 38 -4.57 12.16 -0.39
CA LYS A 38 -5.28 12.64 0.80
C LYS A 38 -4.51 12.37 2.09
N ALA A 39 -4.48 13.34 2.98
CA ALA A 39 -4.09 13.22 4.38
C ALA A 39 -5.29 12.75 5.22
N ILE A 40 -5.08 11.81 6.14
CA ILE A 40 -6.12 11.18 6.95
C ILE A 40 -5.67 11.16 8.42
N GLN A 41 -6.47 11.77 9.30
CA GLN A 41 -6.17 11.81 10.74
C GLN A 41 -6.84 10.67 11.51
N ASP A 42 -8.07 10.30 11.17
CA ASP A 42 -8.79 9.24 11.87
C ASP A 42 -8.34 7.85 11.39
N PRO A 43 -7.85 6.97 12.29
CA PRO A 43 -7.46 5.60 11.94
C PRO A 43 -8.60 4.75 11.34
N LYS A 44 -9.85 5.01 11.73
CA LYS A 44 -11.03 4.31 11.17
C LYS A 44 -11.25 4.70 9.71
N ASP A 45 -11.11 5.98 9.39
CA ASP A 45 -11.18 6.47 8.02
C ASP A 45 -10.02 5.90 7.18
N ALA A 46 -8.81 5.84 7.74
CA ALA A 46 -7.66 5.25 7.07
C ALA A 46 -7.90 3.76 6.74
N THR A 47 -8.51 3.02 7.67
CA THR A 47 -8.89 1.61 7.44
C THR A 47 -9.93 1.49 6.34
N LEU A 48 -10.94 2.36 6.31
CA LEU A 48 -11.97 2.35 5.28
C LEU A 48 -11.40 2.67 3.89
N GLU A 49 -10.50 3.65 3.80
CA GLU A 49 -9.78 3.99 2.57
C GLU A 49 -8.87 2.85 2.11
N LEU A 50 -8.19 2.16 3.04
CA LEU A 50 -7.36 0.99 2.76
C LEU A 50 -8.18 -0.15 2.15
N LEU A 51 -9.35 -0.46 2.72
CA LEU A 51 -10.25 -1.51 2.20
C LEU A 51 -10.79 -1.19 0.80
N ARG A 52 -10.82 0.08 0.42
CA ARG A 52 -11.27 0.55 -0.90
C ARG A 52 -10.12 0.75 -1.88
N ALA A 53 -8.87 0.67 -1.42
CA ALA A 53 -7.70 0.90 -2.23
C ALA A 53 -7.54 -0.20 -3.29
N LYS A 54 -7.35 0.23 -4.54
CA LYS A 54 -7.14 -0.62 -5.72
C LYS A 54 -6.12 0.05 -6.63
N ASP A 55 -5.60 -0.67 -7.62
CA ASP A 55 -4.86 -0.09 -8.74
C ASP A 55 -3.62 0.75 -8.35
N GLY A 56 -2.82 0.25 -7.40
CA GLY A 56 -1.61 0.93 -6.95
C GLY A 56 -1.85 2.09 -5.98
N ILE A 57 -3.09 2.26 -5.52
CA ILE A 57 -3.41 3.09 -4.35
C ILE A 57 -2.98 2.35 -3.09
N VAL A 58 -2.34 3.07 -2.17
CA VAL A 58 -1.97 2.56 -0.85
C VAL A 58 -2.34 3.56 0.24
N VAL A 59 -2.56 3.03 1.44
CA VAL A 59 -2.70 3.82 2.66
C VAL A 59 -1.60 3.40 3.62
N SER A 60 -0.83 4.36 4.12
CA SER A 60 0.26 4.13 5.06
C SER A 60 0.32 5.22 6.11
N HIS A 61 0.96 4.93 7.24
CA HIS A 61 1.25 5.92 8.27
C HIS A 61 2.63 6.52 8.05
N THR A 62 2.77 7.84 8.19
CA THR A 62 4.05 8.55 7.95
C THR A 62 5.11 8.29 9.02
N SER A 63 4.76 7.63 10.13
CA SER A 63 5.74 7.07 11.07
C SER A 63 6.59 5.96 10.45
N ASN A 64 6.13 5.29 9.38
CA ASN A 64 6.86 4.21 8.74
C ASN A 64 8.07 4.78 7.99
N GLU A 65 9.27 4.34 8.36
CA GLU A 65 10.52 4.79 7.73
C GLU A 65 10.54 4.44 6.24
N GLU A 66 10.10 3.23 5.91
CA GLU A 66 10.01 2.73 4.54
C GLU A 66 8.57 2.42 4.14
N LEU A 67 8.22 2.70 2.89
CA LEU A 67 6.95 2.28 2.31
C LEU A 67 7.15 0.97 1.54
N LYS A 68 6.93 -0.15 2.24
CA LYS A 68 7.13 -1.50 1.70
C LYS A 68 5.83 -2.29 1.61
N ILE A 69 5.74 -3.11 0.57
CA ILE A 69 4.60 -3.99 0.29
C ILE A 69 5.12 -5.42 0.11
N GLU A 70 4.70 -6.32 0.98
CA GLU A 70 5.04 -7.75 0.84
C GLU A 70 4.22 -8.38 -0.29
N LEU A 71 4.92 -8.96 -1.26
CA LEU A 71 4.30 -9.66 -2.39
C LEU A 71 3.96 -11.09 -1.97
N ARG A 72 2.73 -11.37 -1.55
CA ARG A 72 2.36 -12.75 -1.17
C ARG A 72 1.99 -13.56 -2.42
N ALA A 73 2.81 -14.55 -2.75
CA ALA A 73 2.43 -15.57 -3.73
C ALA A 73 1.30 -16.43 -3.16
N LEU A 74 0.14 -16.44 -3.81
CA LEU A 74 -0.96 -17.38 -3.50
C LEU A 74 -0.57 -18.81 -3.91
N ARG A 75 0.38 -19.42 -3.19
CA ARG A 75 0.68 -20.85 -3.31
C ARG A 75 -0.30 -21.61 -2.42
N GLY A 76 -1.46 -22.00 -2.95
CA GLY A 76 -2.41 -22.84 -2.20
C GLY A 76 -3.81 -23.03 -2.80
N LEU A 77 -4.28 -22.14 -3.67
CA LEU A 77 -5.61 -22.30 -4.30
C LEU A 77 -5.51 -23.17 -5.57
N ARG A 78 -5.26 -24.48 -5.41
CA ARG A 78 -5.64 -25.45 -6.44
C ARG A 78 -7.14 -25.67 -6.32
N GLY A 79 -7.92 -25.04 -7.19
CA GLY A 79 -9.35 -25.31 -7.30
C GLY A 79 -9.56 -26.79 -7.62
N VAL A 80 -10.22 -27.51 -6.72
CA VAL A 80 -10.82 -28.79 -7.06
C VAL A 80 -12.04 -28.45 -7.91
N VAL A 81 -11.91 -28.53 -9.23
CA VAL A 81 -13.06 -28.54 -10.12
C VAL A 81 -13.72 -29.90 -9.93
N GLN A 82 -14.72 -30.00 -9.04
CA GLN A 82 -15.64 -31.12 -9.10
C GLN A 82 -16.58 -30.87 -10.28
N HIS A 83 -16.27 -31.52 -11.40
CA HIS A 83 -17.25 -31.89 -12.40
C HIS A 83 -18.14 -32.95 -11.76
N GLU A 84 -19.44 -32.68 -11.61
CA GLU A 84 -20.45 -33.71 -11.43
C GLU A 84 -21.50 -33.56 -12.53
N SER A 85 -21.95 -34.72 -13.01
CA SER A 85 -22.56 -34.98 -14.33
C SER A 85 -24.08 -34.92 -14.30
#